data_AF-I5BUG4-F1
#
_entry.id   AF-I5BUG4-F1
#
_cell.length_a   1.000
_cell.length_b   1.000
_cell.length_c   1.000
_cell.angle_alpha   90.00
_cell.angle_beta   90.00
_cell.angle_gamma   90.00
#
_symmetry.space_group_name_H-M   'P 1'
#
loop_
_entity.id
_entity.type
_entity.pdbx_description
1 polymer ?
#
loop_
_entity_poly.entity_id
_entity_poly.type
_entity_poly.pdbx_seq_one_letter_code
_entity_poly.pdbx_strand_id
1 'polypeptide(L)'
;MIRQFVSGATCLVRSLVMSAMLVAISAAGAGAQSKAADEIAARSVLLSLYTVNSMLEQQGAGLKAGGNVMTSFRAFLAPQLIEAIAAGSDGFRPLVGAHEGTVDDYELRMAADQPAEETVIEAAVKSGGAVRLISFAVAGSNGRPLITRIWGDGWSLGKGSAAAVRPASGAPGHPPSQEEQKALAAADRGGTEAGDGRASDAMLTLPYQDEFDGDTLGAEWGVIGEAPDKFVVENGVVYQIATGGDDTFREEGSENIFGLGKAPEGDFDMTLTGLLEAKTGREGVWLGLYEDSTNFLAGTLHVYTSGCGPYLTLRIVNRQHVAGAEEPLTSEFYDNLFDKGPLLSSYCNAGNRKIGDAILQRLNETGFSLTLSRRGFLHFATVELDLPAFGDNPGGRVSVTTRNVARTTAAGRPAFMLGQLQRAGNGESVAQFDRFSISAPVN
;
A
#
# COMPACT_ATOMS: atom_id res chain seq x y z
N MET A 1 -18.67 -46.26 62.82
CA MET A 1 -19.50 -46.19 61.60
C MET A 1 -19.90 -44.75 61.22
N ILE A 2 -19.10 -43.73 61.57
CA ILE A 2 -19.31 -42.32 61.17
C ILE A 2 -17.92 -41.69 60.96
N ARG A 3 -17.24 -42.01 59.85
CA ARG A 3 -16.01 -41.29 59.44
C ARG A 3 -15.59 -41.48 57.97
N GLN A 4 -16.48 -41.98 57.11
CA GLN A 4 -16.15 -42.24 55.70
C GLN A 4 -16.96 -41.42 54.67
N PHE A 5 -17.75 -40.43 55.09
CA PHE A 5 -18.63 -39.69 54.16
C PHE A 5 -18.18 -38.26 53.79
N VAL A 6 -17.02 -37.78 54.25
CA VAL A 6 -16.60 -36.37 54.03
C VAL A 6 -15.54 -36.22 52.92
N SER A 7 -14.97 -37.32 52.40
CA SER A 7 -13.88 -37.27 51.40
C SER A 7 -14.35 -37.21 49.94
N GLY A 8 -15.64 -37.45 49.65
CA GLY A 8 -16.16 -37.51 48.29
C GLY A 8 -16.59 -36.17 47.69
N ALA A 9 -16.92 -35.18 48.53
CA ALA A 9 -17.47 -33.91 48.06
C ALA A 9 -16.40 -32.91 47.60
N THR A 10 -15.16 -33.02 48.08
CA THR A 10 -14.10 -32.02 47.81
C THR A 10 -13.41 -32.21 46.46
N CYS A 11 -13.40 -33.43 45.90
CA CYS A 11 -12.83 -33.70 44.58
C CYS A 11 -13.75 -33.24 43.43
N LEU A 12 -15.07 -33.36 43.61
CA LEU A 12 -16.03 -32.98 42.57
C LEU A 12 -16.13 -31.45 42.39
N VAL A 13 -16.01 -30.68 43.47
CA VAL A 13 -16.02 -29.21 43.42
C VAL A 13 -14.75 -28.65 42.75
N ARG A 14 -13.57 -29.24 43.00
CA ARG A 14 -12.32 -28.80 42.35
C ARG A 14 -12.28 -29.08 40.85
N SER A 15 -12.88 -30.19 40.40
CA SER A 15 -12.99 -30.50 38.97
C SER A 15 -13.95 -29.56 38.23
N LEU A 16 -15.04 -29.13 38.87
CA LEU A 16 -15.98 -28.17 38.27
C LEU A 16 -15.41 -26.76 38.17
N VAL A 17 -14.62 -26.31 39.16
CA VAL A 17 -13.99 -24.98 39.15
C VAL A 17 -12.89 -24.88 38.09
N MET A 18 -12.08 -25.93 37.89
CA MET A 18 -11.06 -25.98 36.84
C MET A 18 -11.66 -25.94 35.43
N SER A 19 -12.74 -26.70 35.17
CA SER A 19 -13.42 -26.69 33.87
C SER A 19 -14.10 -25.34 33.58
N ALA A 20 -14.70 -24.71 34.59
CA ALA A 20 -15.28 -23.37 34.43
C ALA A 20 -14.21 -22.30 34.14
N MET A 21 -13.03 -22.37 34.76
CA MET A 21 -11.90 -21.48 34.46
C MET A 21 -11.35 -21.68 33.05
N LEU A 22 -11.20 -22.93 32.57
CA LEU A 22 -10.73 -23.17 31.20
C LEU A 22 -11.72 -22.67 30.15
N VAL A 23 -13.03 -22.84 30.37
CA VAL A 23 -14.09 -22.33 29.48
C VAL A 23 -14.13 -20.80 29.49
N ALA A 24 -13.91 -20.15 30.64
CA ALA A 24 -13.84 -18.69 30.72
C ALA A 24 -12.60 -18.11 30.00
N ILE A 25 -11.44 -18.76 30.13
CA ILE A 25 -10.20 -18.32 29.44
C ILE A 25 -10.32 -18.52 27.92
N SER A 26 -10.92 -19.61 27.47
CA SER A 26 -11.13 -19.85 26.03
C SER A 26 -12.23 -18.97 25.42
N ALA A 27 -13.30 -18.66 26.16
CA ALA A 27 -14.30 -17.69 25.73
C ALA A 27 -13.75 -16.25 25.66
N ALA A 28 -12.89 -15.85 26.60
CA ALA A 28 -12.23 -14.55 26.58
C ALA A 28 -11.27 -14.41 25.39
N GLY A 29 -10.51 -15.47 25.06
CA GLY A 29 -9.63 -15.49 23.89
C GLY A 29 -10.38 -15.40 22.56
N ALA A 30 -11.49 -16.13 22.43
CA ALA A 30 -12.33 -16.09 21.22
C ALA A 30 -12.96 -14.71 20.98
N GLY A 31 -13.42 -14.04 22.04
CA GLY A 31 -13.99 -12.69 21.94
C GLY A 31 -12.97 -11.61 21.60
N ALA A 32 -11.74 -11.71 22.10
CA ALA A 32 -10.67 -10.78 21.75
C ALA A 32 -10.24 -10.94 20.28
N GLN A 33 -10.14 -12.18 19.80
CA GLN A 33 -9.78 -12.48 18.42
C GLN A 33 -10.88 -12.04 17.43
N SER A 34 -12.16 -12.22 17.78
CA SER A 34 -13.26 -11.75 16.92
C SER A 34 -13.28 -10.23 16.82
N LYS A 35 -13.05 -9.53 17.95
CA LYS A 35 -13.01 -8.07 17.96
C LYS A 35 -11.88 -7.50 17.10
N ALA A 36 -10.66 -8.06 17.19
CA ALA A 36 -9.54 -7.63 16.35
C ALA A 36 -9.83 -7.85 14.85
N ALA A 37 -10.47 -8.97 14.50
CA ALA A 37 -10.89 -9.23 13.13
C ALA A 37 -11.94 -8.21 12.63
N ASP A 38 -12.92 -7.87 13.47
CA ASP A 38 -13.94 -6.87 13.15
C ASP A 38 -13.32 -5.46 12.95
N GLU A 39 -12.34 -5.09 13.78
CA GLU A 39 -11.61 -3.82 13.66
C GLU A 39 -10.82 -3.73 12.35
N ILE A 40 -10.08 -4.78 12.00
CA ILE A 40 -9.34 -4.87 10.73
C ILE A 40 -10.30 -4.78 9.54
N ALA A 41 -11.42 -5.49 9.61
CA ALA A 41 -12.44 -5.51 8.56
C ALA A 41 -13.07 -4.11 8.38
N ALA A 42 -13.44 -3.45 9.47
CA ALA A 42 -14.02 -2.11 9.45
C ALA A 42 -13.04 -1.06 8.89
N ARG A 43 -11.77 -1.12 9.30
CA ARG A 43 -10.72 -0.21 8.77
C ARG A 43 -10.51 -0.42 7.28
N SER A 44 -10.47 -1.68 6.83
CA SER A 44 -10.31 -2.03 5.42
C SER A 44 -11.45 -1.49 4.54
N VAL A 45 -12.70 -1.52 5.04
CA VAL A 45 -13.86 -0.94 4.35
C VAL A 45 -13.71 0.57 4.18
N LEU A 46 -13.33 1.30 5.24
CA LEU A 46 -13.20 2.76 5.16
C LEU A 46 -12.05 3.19 4.26
N LEU A 47 -10.93 2.46 4.28
CA LEU A 47 -9.82 2.72 3.37
C LEU A 47 -10.22 2.52 1.91
N SER A 48 -10.93 1.44 1.63
CA SER A 48 -11.45 1.19 0.29
C SER A 48 -12.43 2.29 -0.12
N LEU A 49 -13.31 2.74 0.78
CA LEU A 49 -14.23 3.84 0.52
C LEU A 49 -13.51 5.14 0.19
N TYR A 50 -12.54 5.56 1.01
CA TYR A 50 -11.75 6.78 0.77
C TYR A 50 -10.91 6.68 -0.50
N THR A 51 -10.36 5.52 -0.81
CA THR A 51 -9.61 5.26 -2.05
C THR A 51 -10.51 5.42 -3.27
N VAL A 52 -11.65 4.73 -3.29
CA VAL A 52 -12.65 4.82 -4.37
C VAL A 52 -13.16 6.26 -4.50
N ASN A 53 -13.39 6.95 -3.38
CA ASN A 53 -13.79 8.35 -3.40
C ASN A 53 -12.72 9.23 -4.03
N SER A 54 -11.46 9.13 -3.61
CA SER A 54 -10.35 9.92 -4.17
C SER A 54 -10.23 9.73 -5.68
N MET A 55 -10.28 8.48 -6.17
CA MET A 55 -10.26 8.18 -7.60
C MET A 55 -11.42 8.82 -8.37
N LEU A 56 -12.63 8.81 -7.79
CA LEU A 56 -13.81 9.40 -8.43
C LEU A 56 -13.83 10.93 -8.32
N GLU A 57 -13.28 11.52 -7.26
CA GLU A 57 -13.15 12.96 -7.11
C GLU A 57 -12.25 13.57 -8.19
N GLN A 58 -11.17 12.88 -8.56
CA GLN A 58 -10.32 13.27 -9.70
C GLN A 58 -11.10 13.32 -11.03
N GLN A 59 -12.22 12.59 -11.12
CA GLN A 59 -13.14 12.58 -12.27
C GLN A 59 -14.36 13.49 -12.07
N GLY A 60 -14.42 14.25 -10.97
CA GLY A 60 -15.55 15.11 -10.62
C GLY A 60 -16.76 14.39 -9.99
N ALA A 61 -16.62 13.11 -9.64
CA ALA A 61 -17.70 12.19 -9.27
C ALA A 61 -17.60 11.59 -7.85
N GLY A 62 -17.11 12.35 -6.87
CA GLY A 62 -17.04 11.90 -5.46
C GLY A 62 -18.39 11.61 -4.80
N LEU A 63 -18.38 10.99 -3.62
CA LEU A 63 -19.59 10.70 -2.85
C LEU A 63 -20.24 12.03 -2.38
N LYS A 64 -21.45 12.29 -2.89
CA LYS A 64 -22.25 13.48 -2.60
C LYS A 64 -23.66 13.05 -2.17
N ALA A 65 -24.22 13.77 -1.21
CA ALA A 65 -25.62 13.66 -0.79
C ALA A 65 -26.54 14.45 -1.72
N GLY A 66 -27.84 14.17 -1.65
CA GLY A 66 -28.87 14.81 -2.47
C GLY A 66 -28.93 14.29 -3.91
N GLY A 67 -28.35 13.12 -4.18
CA GLY A 67 -28.35 12.50 -5.50
C GLY A 67 -28.23 10.98 -5.45
N ASN A 68 -28.21 10.35 -6.63
CA ASN A 68 -28.05 8.91 -6.72
C ASN A 68 -26.64 8.49 -6.27
N VAL A 69 -26.56 7.70 -5.19
CA VAL A 69 -25.30 7.09 -4.77
C VAL A 69 -24.83 6.10 -5.83
N MET A 70 -23.64 6.36 -6.37
CA MET A 70 -23.00 5.54 -7.41
C MET A 70 -22.80 4.09 -6.95
N THR A 71 -22.90 3.15 -7.87
CA THR A 71 -22.76 1.71 -7.60
C THR A 71 -21.45 1.37 -6.88
N SER A 72 -20.35 2.04 -7.21
CA SER A 72 -19.05 1.85 -6.56
C SER A 72 -19.09 2.08 -5.05
N PHE A 73 -19.89 3.04 -4.57
CA PHE A 73 -20.04 3.31 -3.14
C PHE A 73 -21.00 2.34 -2.45
N ARG A 74 -21.98 1.79 -3.18
CA ARG A 74 -22.99 0.88 -2.61
C ARG A 74 -22.38 -0.42 -2.06
N ALA A 75 -21.18 -0.80 -2.50
CA ALA A 75 -20.47 -1.95 -1.97
C ALA A 75 -20.05 -1.79 -0.49
N PHE A 76 -19.93 -0.54 -0.01
CA PHE A 76 -19.44 -0.23 1.34
C PHE A 76 -20.54 0.24 2.30
N LEU A 77 -21.71 0.61 1.76
CA LEU A 77 -22.76 1.31 2.50
C LEU A 77 -23.95 0.38 2.73
N ALA A 78 -24.48 0.38 3.95
CA ALA A 78 -25.74 -0.28 4.23
C ALA A 78 -26.88 0.36 3.40
N PRO A 79 -27.90 -0.41 2.96
CA PRO A 79 -29.02 0.12 2.17
C PRO A 79 -29.68 1.36 2.76
N GLN A 80 -29.86 1.40 4.09
CA GLN A 80 -30.48 2.53 4.78
C GLN A 80 -29.59 3.78 4.75
N LEU A 81 -28.26 3.61 4.78
CA LEU A 81 -27.33 4.73 4.65
C LEU A 81 -27.29 5.27 3.22
N ILE A 82 -27.41 4.39 2.21
CA ILE A 82 -27.53 4.80 0.80
C ILE A 82 -28.76 5.71 0.62
N GLU A 83 -29.91 5.30 1.17
CA GLU A 83 -31.13 6.10 1.15
C GLU A 83 -30.95 7.44 1.88
N ALA A 84 -30.31 7.43 3.06
CA ALA A 84 -30.06 8.65 3.83
C ALA A 84 -29.12 9.63 3.11
N ILE A 85 -28.07 9.14 2.44
CA ILE A 85 -27.18 9.98 1.62
C ILE A 85 -27.97 10.54 0.42
N ALA A 86 -28.75 9.71 -0.26
CA ALA A 86 -29.54 10.16 -1.41
C ALA A 86 -30.58 11.23 -1.04
N ALA A 87 -31.16 11.15 0.16
CA ALA A 87 -32.12 12.12 0.68
C ALA A 87 -31.47 13.32 1.41
N GLY A 88 -30.15 13.33 1.58
CA GLY A 88 -29.43 14.40 2.28
C GLY A 88 -29.41 15.73 1.51
N SER A 89 -28.84 16.76 2.15
CA SER A 89 -28.71 18.08 1.53
C SER A 89 -27.85 18.02 0.27
N ASP A 90 -28.37 18.58 -0.83
CA ASP A 90 -27.68 18.56 -2.13
C ASP A 90 -26.27 19.18 -2.04
N GLY A 91 -25.33 18.51 -2.71
CA GLY A 91 -23.92 18.87 -2.71
C GLY A 91 -23.16 18.56 -1.41
N PHE A 92 -23.80 18.11 -0.32
CA PHE A 92 -23.09 17.77 0.91
C PHE A 92 -22.19 16.55 0.69
N ARG A 93 -20.92 16.62 1.11
CA ARG A 93 -19.92 15.57 0.90
C ARG A 93 -19.63 14.87 2.23
N PRO A 94 -20.25 13.70 2.51
CA PRO A 94 -20.15 13.07 3.82
C PRO A 94 -18.73 12.61 4.20
N LEU A 95 -17.85 12.39 3.23
CA LEU A 95 -16.44 12.02 3.50
C LEU A 95 -15.53 13.21 3.76
N VAL A 96 -16.04 14.43 3.54
CA VAL A 96 -15.36 15.70 3.82
C VAL A 96 -16.01 16.40 5.02
N GLY A 97 -17.29 16.11 5.30
CA GLY A 97 -18.08 16.79 6.32
C GLY A 97 -18.44 18.23 5.96
N ALA A 98 -18.51 18.56 4.67
CA ALA A 98 -18.86 19.90 4.17
C ALA A 98 -19.49 19.85 2.77
N HIS A 99 -20.05 20.97 2.29
CA HIS A 99 -20.57 21.10 0.91
C HIS A 99 -19.46 21.33 -0.13
N GLU A 100 -18.27 21.73 0.29
CA GLU A 100 -17.14 22.07 -0.57
C GLU A 100 -15.85 21.38 -0.09
N GLY A 101 -14.86 21.31 -0.98
CA GLY A 101 -13.56 20.69 -0.73
C GLY A 101 -13.51 19.20 -1.07
N THR A 102 -12.32 18.69 -1.38
CA THR A 102 -12.01 17.28 -1.66
C THR A 102 -11.35 16.61 -0.46
N VAL A 103 -11.25 15.28 -0.46
CA VAL A 103 -10.40 14.60 0.52
C VAL A 103 -8.94 14.74 0.05
N ASP A 104 -8.19 15.63 0.70
CA ASP A 104 -6.78 15.84 0.36
C ASP A 104 -5.91 14.78 1.06
N ASP A 105 -6.24 14.48 2.32
CA ASP A 105 -5.59 13.46 3.15
C ASP A 105 -6.55 12.99 4.26
N TYR A 106 -6.30 11.83 4.85
CA TYR A 106 -7.06 11.34 6.00
C TYR A 106 -6.26 10.37 6.87
N GLU A 107 -6.52 10.41 8.18
CA GLU A 107 -6.00 9.44 9.15
C GLU A 107 -7.16 8.71 9.83
N LEU A 108 -7.09 7.39 9.94
CA LEU A 108 -8.12 6.57 10.60
C LEU A 108 -7.66 6.10 11.97
N ARG A 109 -8.52 6.24 12.98
CA ARG A 109 -8.33 5.66 14.31
C ARG A 109 -9.62 5.06 14.85
N MET A 110 -9.49 4.12 15.79
CA MET A 110 -10.64 3.63 16.55
C MET A 110 -11.19 4.75 17.44
N ALA A 111 -12.52 4.88 17.52
CA ALA A 111 -13.15 5.76 18.50
C ALA A 111 -12.89 5.25 19.92
N ALA A 112 -12.79 6.17 20.89
CA ALA A 112 -12.68 5.79 22.30
C ALA A 112 -13.92 5.04 22.78
N ASP A 113 -15.10 5.47 22.32
CA ASP A 113 -16.39 4.87 22.64
C ASP A 113 -16.80 3.88 21.56
N GLN A 114 -16.67 2.58 21.86
CA GLN A 114 -17.11 1.49 20.99
C GLN A 114 -18.46 0.94 21.45
N PRO A 115 -19.54 1.06 20.65
CA PRO A 115 -20.81 0.40 20.95
C PRO A 115 -20.66 -1.12 20.82
N ALA A 116 -21.56 -1.89 21.46
CA ALA A 116 -21.45 -3.35 21.50
C ALA A 116 -21.70 -4.04 20.16
N GLU A 117 -22.47 -3.42 19.26
CA GLU A 117 -22.94 -4.03 18.01
C GLU A 117 -22.25 -3.46 16.76
N GLU A 118 -21.44 -2.41 16.90
CA GLU A 118 -20.80 -1.74 15.77
C GLU A 118 -19.36 -1.38 16.12
N THR A 119 -18.50 -1.39 15.11
CA THR A 119 -17.14 -0.87 15.20
C THR A 119 -17.16 0.58 14.75
N VAL A 120 -16.72 1.51 15.61
CA VAL A 120 -16.67 2.93 15.29
C VAL A 120 -15.24 3.37 14.97
N ILE A 121 -15.07 3.93 13.79
CA ILE A 121 -13.79 4.48 13.32
C ILE A 121 -13.96 5.96 13.08
N GLU A 122 -12.98 6.75 13.52
CA GLU A 122 -12.91 8.19 13.30
C GLU A 122 -11.83 8.47 12.26
N ALA A 123 -12.19 9.27 11.26
CA ALA A 123 -11.30 9.80 10.24
C ALA A 123 -11.03 11.28 10.52
N ALA A 124 -9.77 11.64 10.74
CA ALA A 124 -9.34 13.03 10.69
C ALA A 124 -9.06 13.38 9.22
N VAL A 125 -9.98 14.10 8.59
CA VAL A 125 -9.94 14.41 7.15
C VAL A 125 -9.43 15.82 6.91
N LYS A 126 -8.38 15.95 6.12
CA LYS A 126 -7.87 17.23 5.62
C LYS A 126 -8.54 17.58 4.30
N SER A 127 -9.10 18.79 4.23
CA SER A 127 -9.76 19.31 3.04
C SER A 127 -9.63 20.83 2.97
N GLY A 128 -8.97 21.35 1.93
CA GLY A 128 -8.78 22.79 1.73
C GLY A 128 -8.05 23.45 2.90
N GLY A 129 -7.12 22.74 3.54
CA GLY A 129 -6.36 23.22 4.70
C GLY A 129 -7.08 23.12 6.04
N ALA A 130 -8.36 22.74 6.08
CA ALA A 130 -9.08 22.44 7.32
C ALA A 130 -9.03 20.94 7.64
N VAL A 131 -8.94 20.59 8.94
CA VAL A 131 -9.07 19.21 9.41
C VAL A 131 -10.43 19.05 10.09
N ARG A 132 -11.19 18.02 9.71
CA ARG A 132 -12.49 17.68 10.30
C ARG A 132 -12.48 16.23 10.78
N LEU A 133 -13.12 15.98 11.93
CA LEU A 133 -13.31 14.63 12.42
C LEU A 133 -14.64 14.08 11.89
N ILE A 134 -14.58 12.92 11.25
CA ILE A 134 -15.74 12.22 10.69
C ILE A 134 -15.77 10.82 11.28
N SER A 135 -16.88 10.44 11.88
CA SER A 135 -17.03 9.14 12.52
C SER A 135 -17.91 8.24 11.67
N PHE A 136 -17.57 6.95 11.66
CA PHE A 136 -18.20 5.92 10.88
C PHE A 136 -18.56 4.76 11.79
N ALA A 137 -19.80 4.29 11.73
CA ALA A 137 -20.20 3.04 12.36
C ALA A 137 -20.22 1.96 11.30
N VAL A 138 -19.54 0.85 11.59
CA VAL A 138 -19.44 -0.32 10.71
C VAL A 138 -20.04 -1.52 11.43
N ALA A 139 -20.97 -2.21 10.77
CA ALA A 139 -21.60 -3.41 11.29
C ALA A 139 -21.44 -4.58 10.32
N GLY A 140 -21.30 -5.78 10.85
CA GLY A 140 -21.34 -7.01 10.05
C GLY A 140 -22.77 -7.28 9.57
N SER A 141 -22.98 -7.37 8.26
CA SER A 141 -24.26 -7.75 7.65
C SER A 141 -24.02 -8.87 6.65
N ASN A 142 -24.60 -10.05 6.91
CA ASN A 142 -24.42 -11.26 6.09
C ASN A 142 -22.93 -11.60 5.83
N GLY A 143 -22.09 -11.49 6.88
CA GLY A 143 -20.66 -11.77 6.78
C GLY A 143 -19.84 -10.71 6.04
N ARG A 144 -20.41 -9.53 5.76
CA ARG A 144 -19.70 -8.40 5.15
C ARG A 144 -19.78 -7.16 6.03
N PRO A 145 -18.66 -6.49 6.35
CA PRO A 145 -18.68 -5.21 7.04
C PRO A 145 -19.29 -4.13 6.13
N LEU A 146 -20.32 -3.43 6.61
CA LEU A 146 -20.97 -2.31 5.92
C LEU A 146 -21.05 -1.11 6.84
N ILE A 147 -20.88 0.09 6.27
CA ILE A 147 -21.04 1.34 7.00
C ILE A 147 -22.52 1.60 7.17
N THR A 148 -22.97 1.70 8.42
CA THR A 148 -24.38 1.91 8.79
C THR A 148 -24.69 3.37 9.11
N ARG A 149 -23.67 4.15 9.50
CA ARG A 149 -23.80 5.55 9.86
C ARG A 149 -22.52 6.33 9.59
N ILE A 150 -22.68 7.60 9.19
CA ILE A 150 -21.59 8.59 9.07
C ILE A 150 -22.03 9.87 9.77
N TRP A 151 -21.17 10.46 10.59
CA TRP A 151 -21.48 11.72 11.27
C TRP A 151 -20.24 12.58 11.53
N GLY A 152 -20.49 13.84 11.85
CA GLY A 152 -19.47 14.80 12.27
C GLY A 152 -20.11 15.95 13.03
N ASP A 153 -19.39 17.06 13.17
CA ASP A 153 -19.86 18.21 13.93
C ASP A 153 -21.15 18.81 13.32
N GLY A 154 -22.27 18.61 14.01
CA GLY A 154 -23.57 19.18 13.65
C GLY A 154 -24.36 18.43 12.58
N TRP A 155 -23.91 17.25 12.13
CA TRP A 155 -24.61 16.46 11.10
C TRP A 155 -24.47 14.94 11.28
N SER A 156 -25.44 14.18 10.77
CA SER A 156 -25.42 12.72 10.77
C SER A 156 -26.28 12.15 9.64
N LEU A 157 -25.81 11.06 9.03
CA LEU A 157 -26.51 10.28 8.00
C LEU A 157 -26.54 8.80 8.44
N GLY A 158 -27.69 8.15 8.28
CA GLY A 158 -27.89 6.74 8.67
C GLY A 158 -28.78 6.58 9.91
N LYS A 159 -28.75 5.38 10.52
CA LYS A 159 -29.76 4.98 11.52
C LYS A 159 -29.69 5.88 12.78
N GLY A 160 -30.80 6.57 13.08
CA GLY A 160 -31.01 7.37 14.30
C GLY A 160 -30.93 8.90 14.18
N SER A 161 -31.03 9.49 12.97
CA SER A 161 -30.66 10.89 12.67
C SER A 161 -31.51 12.04 13.29
N ALA A 162 -32.18 11.84 14.43
CA ALA A 162 -32.91 12.93 15.11
C ALA A 162 -32.60 13.13 16.61
N ALA A 163 -31.93 12.20 17.31
CA ALA A 163 -31.88 12.26 18.79
C ALA A 163 -30.49 12.19 19.45
N ALA A 164 -29.39 12.12 18.70
CA ALA A 164 -28.06 11.89 19.27
C ALA A 164 -26.98 12.89 18.80
N VAL A 165 -27.30 14.17 18.62
CA VAL A 165 -26.27 15.22 18.67
C VAL A 165 -26.02 15.54 20.13
N ARG A 166 -25.20 14.71 20.80
CA ARG A 166 -24.63 15.07 22.10
C ARG A 166 -23.48 16.03 21.80
N PRO A 167 -23.46 17.26 22.31
CA PRO A 167 -22.28 18.11 22.18
C PRO A 167 -21.10 17.40 22.83
N ALA A 168 -19.96 17.39 22.15
CA ALA A 168 -18.69 16.89 22.69
C ALA A 168 -18.40 17.60 24.01
N SER A 169 -18.68 16.94 25.13
CA SER A 169 -18.29 17.44 26.44
C SER A 169 -16.78 17.27 26.57
N GLY A 170 -16.06 18.38 26.52
CA GLY A 170 -14.61 18.41 26.46
C GLY A 170 -13.92 17.78 27.65
N ALA A 171 -12.87 17.02 27.34
CA ALA A 171 -11.58 17.11 28.01
C ALA A 171 -10.51 17.05 26.89
N PRO A 172 -9.44 17.86 26.95
CA PRO A 172 -8.38 17.78 25.96
C PRO A 172 -7.69 16.42 26.10
N GLY A 173 -7.87 15.57 25.11
CA GLY A 173 -7.16 14.29 25.02
C GLY A 173 -5.66 14.55 25.05
N HIS A 174 -4.99 14.05 26.08
CA HIS A 174 -3.54 14.00 26.09
C HIS A 174 -3.06 13.11 24.95
N PRO A 175 -2.05 13.51 24.17
CA PRO A 175 -1.41 12.62 23.22
C PRO A 175 -0.82 11.41 23.97
N PRO A 176 -0.80 10.22 23.34
CA PRO A 176 -0.32 8.99 23.98
C PRO A 176 1.13 9.12 24.41
N SER A 177 1.46 8.44 25.51
CA SER A 177 2.81 8.45 26.06
C SER A 177 3.80 7.73 25.13
N GLN A 178 5.08 8.10 25.18
CA GLN A 178 6.14 7.41 24.42
C GLN A 178 6.23 5.91 24.71
N GLU A 179 5.82 5.46 25.90
CA GLU A 179 5.77 4.03 26.24
C GLU A 179 4.67 3.28 25.51
N GLU A 180 3.49 3.89 25.33
CA GLU A 180 2.39 3.29 24.56
C GLU A 180 2.73 3.21 23.07
N GLN A 181 3.41 4.23 22.53
CA GLN A 181 3.92 4.19 21.15
C GLN A 181 4.96 3.06 20.95
N LYS A 182 5.86 2.85 21.92
CA LYS A 182 6.84 1.75 21.86
C LYS A 182 6.21 0.36 21.99
N ALA A 183 5.17 0.22 22.82
CA ALA A 183 4.47 -1.05 23.00
C ALA A 183 3.73 -1.50 21.74
N LEU A 184 3.14 -0.55 21.00
CA LEU A 184 2.44 -0.81 19.73
C LEU A 184 3.41 -1.25 18.62
N ALA A 185 4.58 -0.62 18.51
CA ALA A 185 5.62 -1.00 17.53
C ALA A 185 6.31 -2.36 17.81
N ALA A 186 6.04 -2.99 18.96
CA ALA A 186 6.58 -4.30 19.31
C ALA A 186 5.63 -5.46 18.93
N ALA A 187 4.33 -5.20 18.80
CA ALA A 187 3.32 -6.22 18.49
C ALA A 187 3.33 -6.67 17.02
N ASP A 188 3.74 -5.79 16.10
CA ASP A 188 3.78 -6.07 14.65
C ASP A 188 4.98 -6.93 14.18
N ARG A 189 5.88 -7.36 15.10
CA ARG A 189 7.10 -8.11 14.75
C ARG A 189 6.98 -9.63 14.84
N GLY A 190 5.81 -10.15 15.20
CA GLY A 190 5.64 -11.56 15.53
C GLY A 190 5.22 -12.44 14.36
N GLY A 191 6.13 -12.75 13.42
CA GLY A 191 5.97 -13.95 12.59
C GLY A 191 6.51 -13.88 11.17
N THR A 192 7.82 -14.12 10.99
CA THR A 192 8.35 -14.64 9.71
C THR A 192 9.71 -15.31 9.94
N GLU A 193 9.72 -16.65 9.93
CA GLU A 193 10.93 -17.46 9.77
C GLU A 193 10.83 -18.21 8.44
N ALA A 194 11.56 -17.73 7.43
CA ALA A 194 12.09 -18.52 6.33
C ALA A 194 13.30 -17.78 5.70
N GLY A 195 14.48 -18.41 5.76
CA GLY A 195 15.61 -18.23 4.84
C GLY A 195 16.49 -16.99 5.00
N ASP A 196 17.51 -17.08 5.86
CA ASP A 196 18.42 -16.00 6.23
C ASP A 196 19.39 -15.54 5.12
N GLY A 197 19.00 -14.45 4.45
CA GLY A 197 19.90 -13.40 3.94
C GLY A 197 19.56 -12.07 4.63
N ARG A 198 19.38 -12.10 5.96
CA ARG A 198 18.74 -10.99 6.71
C ARG A 198 19.59 -9.70 6.68
N ALA A 199 19.14 -8.75 5.88
CA ALA A 199 19.44 -7.33 6.03
C ALA A 199 19.20 -6.89 7.50
N SER A 200 19.99 -5.94 7.97
CA SER A 200 19.94 -5.42 9.34
C SER A 200 18.54 -4.96 9.74
N ASP A 201 18.07 -5.33 10.93
CA ASP A 201 16.75 -4.93 11.44
C ASP A 201 16.69 -3.47 11.93
N ALA A 202 17.76 -2.72 11.70
CA ALA A 202 17.94 -1.33 12.09
C ALA A 202 17.04 -0.40 11.25
N MET A 203 16.48 0.60 11.92
CA MET A 203 15.73 1.66 11.26
C MET A 203 16.69 2.58 10.50
N LEU A 204 16.38 2.85 9.23
CA LEU A 204 17.18 3.74 8.40
C LEU A 204 17.04 5.19 8.88
N THR A 205 18.16 5.92 8.94
CA THR A 205 18.15 7.36 9.22
C THR A 205 17.99 8.12 7.91
N LEU A 206 17.10 9.10 7.85
CA LEU A 206 16.90 9.94 6.67
C LEU A 206 17.73 11.25 6.75
N PRO A 207 18.31 11.73 5.63
CA PRO A 207 18.35 11.06 4.33
C PRO A 207 19.29 9.84 4.35
N TYR A 208 18.89 8.79 3.64
CA TYR A 208 19.74 7.63 3.34
C TYR A 208 20.16 7.70 1.87
N GLN A 209 21.43 7.40 1.60
CA GLN A 209 21.96 7.30 0.24
C GLN A 209 23.05 6.25 0.22
N ASP A 210 23.04 5.44 -0.85
CA ASP A 210 24.10 4.51 -1.18
C ASP A 210 24.43 4.65 -2.67
N GLU A 211 25.70 4.90 -2.97
CA GLU A 211 26.26 4.95 -4.33
C GLU A 211 26.95 3.63 -4.70
N PHE A 212 26.75 2.59 -3.88
CA PHE A 212 27.32 1.25 -4.04
C PHE A 212 28.85 1.25 -4.20
N ASP A 213 29.51 2.19 -3.51
CA ASP A 213 30.96 2.33 -3.50
C ASP A 213 31.63 1.09 -2.90
N GLY A 214 32.48 0.42 -3.68
CA GLY A 214 33.26 -0.74 -3.25
C GLY A 214 33.12 -1.94 -4.18
N ASP A 215 33.44 -3.12 -3.64
CA ASP A 215 33.36 -4.43 -4.29
C ASP A 215 32.26 -5.34 -3.68
N THR A 216 31.54 -4.82 -2.68
CA THR A 216 30.45 -5.52 -1.99
C THR A 216 29.34 -4.54 -1.61
N LEU A 217 28.11 -5.04 -1.45
CA LEU A 217 27.03 -4.24 -0.87
C LEU A 217 27.36 -3.80 0.56
N GLY A 218 26.85 -2.64 0.98
CA GLY A 218 26.92 -2.19 2.37
C GLY A 218 26.30 -3.20 3.34
N ALA A 219 26.74 -3.19 4.60
CA ALA A 219 26.34 -4.17 5.61
C ALA A 219 24.83 -4.14 5.96
N GLU A 220 24.15 -3.05 5.61
CA GLU A 220 22.72 -2.85 5.75
C GLU A 220 21.88 -3.56 4.66
N TRP A 221 22.50 -3.95 3.55
CA TRP A 221 21.85 -4.69 2.48
C TRP A 221 21.82 -6.18 2.74
N GLY A 222 20.76 -6.83 2.26
CA GLY A 222 20.67 -8.27 2.11
C GLY A 222 20.15 -8.63 0.73
N VAL A 223 20.48 -9.83 0.25
CA VAL A 223 20.01 -10.32 -1.06
C VAL A 223 19.08 -11.51 -0.82
N ILE A 224 17.84 -11.40 -1.26
CA ILE A 224 16.85 -12.47 -1.20
C ILE A 224 16.92 -13.22 -2.54
N GLY A 225 16.97 -14.55 -2.49
CA GLY A 225 17.16 -15.37 -3.68
C GLY A 225 18.53 -15.14 -4.33
N GLU A 226 19.58 -15.05 -3.52
CA GLU A 226 20.93 -14.74 -4.00
C GLU A 226 21.41 -15.73 -5.08
N ALA A 227 21.70 -15.19 -6.25
CA ALA A 227 22.33 -15.85 -7.40
C ALA A 227 23.62 -15.09 -7.74
N PRO A 228 24.76 -15.44 -7.10
CA PRO A 228 25.99 -14.63 -7.12
C PRO A 228 26.69 -14.61 -8.48
N ASP A 229 26.29 -15.49 -9.41
CA ASP A 229 26.74 -15.47 -10.81
C ASP A 229 25.93 -14.49 -11.68
N LYS A 230 24.87 -13.90 -11.13
CA LYS A 230 23.93 -13.00 -11.83
C LYS A 230 23.97 -11.56 -11.30
N PHE A 231 24.84 -11.24 -10.36
CA PHE A 231 25.15 -9.86 -10.02
C PHE A 231 26.60 -9.68 -9.56
N VAL A 232 27.11 -8.46 -9.69
CA VAL A 232 28.40 -8.03 -9.13
C VAL A 232 28.29 -6.58 -8.70
N VAL A 233 28.96 -6.23 -7.59
CA VAL A 233 29.13 -4.85 -7.15
C VAL A 233 30.55 -4.44 -7.48
N GLU A 234 30.71 -3.44 -8.35
CA GLU A 234 32.02 -2.91 -8.68
C GLU A 234 31.89 -1.48 -9.18
N ASN A 235 32.91 -0.65 -8.94
CA ASN A 235 32.99 0.72 -9.50
C ASN A 235 31.77 1.62 -9.20
N GLY A 236 31.15 1.47 -8.02
CA GLY A 236 29.98 2.29 -7.65
C GLY A 236 28.69 1.87 -8.35
N VAL A 237 28.59 0.62 -8.81
CA VAL A 237 27.38 0.11 -9.44
C VAL A 237 27.09 -1.35 -9.06
N VAL A 238 25.80 -1.66 -8.94
CA VAL A 238 25.29 -3.04 -8.92
C VAL A 238 24.96 -3.44 -10.35
N TYR A 239 25.79 -4.27 -10.97
CA TYR A 239 25.48 -4.91 -12.23
C TYR A 239 24.62 -6.13 -11.96
N GLN A 240 23.42 -6.19 -12.54
CA GLN A 240 22.53 -7.34 -12.43
C GLN A 240 22.14 -7.89 -13.80
N ILE A 241 22.08 -9.21 -13.87
CA ILE A 241 21.63 -9.97 -15.04
C ILE A 241 20.36 -10.74 -14.64
N ALA A 242 19.33 -10.66 -15.46
CA ALA A 242 18.12 -11.49 -15.34
C ALA A 242 18.00 -12.41 -16.56
N THR A 243 17.71 -13.70 -16.31
CA THR A 243 17.59 -14.75 -17.32
C THR A 243 16.45 -15.70 -16.99
N GLY A 244 15.81 -16.29 -18.01
CA GLY A 244 14.95 -17.46 -17.85
C GLY A 244 13.49 -17.17 -17.52
N GLY A 245 13.11 -15.91 -17.30
CA GLY A 245 11.71 -15.48 -17.17
C GLY A 245 11.09 -15.60 -15.77
N ASP A 246 9.95 -14.91 -15.64
CA ASP A 246 9.10 -14.64 -14.44
C ASP A 246 9.79 -14.19 -13.14
N ASP A 247 11.03 -13.72 -13.26
CA ASP A 247 11.76 -13.12 -12.15
C ASP A 247 11.16 -11.76 -11.81
N THR A 248 10.33 -11.71 -10.75
CA THR A 248 9.58 -10.52 -10.33
C THR A 248 9.24 -10.54 -8.84
N PHE A 249 8.87 -9.42 -8.23
CA PHE A 249 8.33 -9.45 -6.86
C PHE A 249 7.06 -10.29 -6.70
N ARG A 250 6.38 -10.71 -7.77
CA ARG A 250 5.15 -11.51 -7.69
C ARG A 250 5.41 -12.99 -7.51
N GLU A 251 6.59 -13.43 -7.90
CA GLU A 251 6.93 -14.84 -7.94
C GLU A 251 7.77 -15.23 -6.72
N GLU A 252 7.41 -16.35 -6.13
CA GLU A 252 8.21 -16.96 -5.08
C GLU A 252 9.48 -17.55 -5.70
N GLY A 253 10.63 -17.32 -5.08
CA GLY A 253 11.92 -17.80 -5.57
C GLY A 253 12.59 -16.92 -6.62
N SER A 254 12.05 -15.72 -6.88
CA SER A 254 12.75 -14.68 -7.65
C SER A 254 14.13 -14.41 -7.08
N GLU A 255 15.06 -14.10 -7.98
CA GLU A 255 16.48 -14.02 -7.68
C GLU A 255 16.91 -12.57 -7.45
N ASN A 256 17.96 -12.38 -6.66
CA ASN A 256 18.66 -11.11 -6.51
C ASN A 256 17.74 -9.91 -6.18
N ILE A 257 16.83 -10.09 -5.22
CA ILE A 257 16.08 -8.96 -4.64
C ILE A 257 16.96 -8.31 -3.57
N PHE A 258 17.47 -7.13 -3.86
CA PHE A 258 18.30 -6.34 -2.95
C PHE A 258 17.40 -5.62 -1.95
N GLY A 259 17.41 -6.07 -0.70
CA GLY A 259 16.60 -5.51 0.40
C GLY A 259 17.46 -4.71 1.37
N LEU A 260 16.91 -3.60 1.88
CA LEU A 260 17.58 -2.69 2.79
C LEU A 260 16.73 -2.44 4.03
N GLY A 261 17.26 -2.81 5.20
CA GLY A 261 16.77 -2.39 6.52
C GLY A 261 15.25 -2.36 6.73
N LYS A 262 14.80 -1.45 7.60
CA LYS A 262 13.36 -1.13 7.73
C LYS A 262 13.05 0.17 6.98
N ALA A 263 11.88 0.20 6.35
CA ALA A 263 11.35 1.42 5.73
C ALA A 263 11.27 2.55 6.77
N PRO A 264 11.55 3.82 6.39
CA PRO A 264 11.32 4.93 7.29
C PRO A 264 9.83 5.07 7.62
N GLU A 265 9.54 5.60 8.80
CA GLU A 265 8.19 6.01 9.17
C GLU A 265 7.79 7.29 8.43
N GLY A 266 6.48 7.46 8.20
CA GLY A 266 5.92 8.66 7.57
C GLY A 266 6.12 8.73 6.05
N ASP A 267 6.08 9.95 5.53
CA ASP A 267 6.21 10.24 4.10
C ASP A 267 7.69 10.17 3.68
N PHE A 268 7.92 9.61 2.50
CA PHE A 268 9.26 9.50 1.94
C PHE A 268 9.21 9.46 0.41
N ASP A 269 10.35 9.73 -0.20
CA ASP A 269 10.67 9.44 -1.59
C ASP A 269 11.85 8.46 -1.60
N MET A 270 11.67 7.31 -2.23
CA MET A 270 12.71 6.31 -2.43
C MET A 270 13.05 6.27 -3.91
N THR A 271 14.31 6.51 -4.26
CA THR A 271 14.74 6.67 -5.65
C THR A 271 15.87 5.70 -5.98
N LEU A 272 15.74 5.04 -7.12
CA LEU A 272 16.74 4.20 -7.76
C LEU A 272 17.13 4.82 -9.10
N THR A 273 18.42 5.05 -9.31
CA THR A 273 18.96 5.46 -10.61
C THR A 273 19.81 4.35 -11.21
N GLY A 274 19.81 4.30 -12.53
CA GLY A 274 20.58 3.29 -13.25
C GLY A 274 20.41 3.30 -14.75
N LEU A 275 21.06 2.34 -15.40
CA LEU A 275 21.00 2.05 -16.82
C LEU A 275 20.23 0.75 -17.06
N LEU A 276 19.49 0.66 -18.16
CA LEU A 276 18.75 -0.53 -18.55
C LEU A 276 18.97 -0.87 -20.03
N GLU A 277 19.46 -2.08 -20.30
CA GLU A 277 19.55 -2.62 -21.67
C GLU A 277 18.25 -3.34 -22.05
N ALA A 278 17.39 -2.67 -22.80
CA ALA A 278 16.08 -3.15 -23.25
C ALA A 278 16.16 -4.21 -24.39
N LYS A 279 16.90 -5.30 -24.18
CA LYS A 279 17.29 -6.26 -25.23
C LYS A 279 16.20 -7.27 -25.59
N THR A 280 15.50 -7.80 -24.59
CA THR A 280 14.46 -8.83 -24.76
C THR A 280 13.07 -8.22 -24.96
N GLY A 281 12.91 -6.94 -24.60
CA GLY A 281 11.64 -6.25 -24.56
C GLY A 281 10.65 -6.86 -23.56
N ARG A 282 11.21 -7.39 -22.46
CA ARG A 282 10.55 -8.05 -21.33
C ARG A 282 11.23 -7.74 -19.99
N GLU A 283 12.16 -6.80 -19.99
CA GLU A 283 12.84 -6.28 -18.82
C GLU A 283 11.85 -5.57 -17.87
N GLY A 284 12.09 -5.68 -16.57
CA GLY A 284 11.39 -4.86 -15.58
C GLY A 284 12.29 -4.43 -14.44
N VAL A 285 12.46 -3.13 -14.22
CA VAL A 285 13.07 -2.62 -12.99
C VAL A 285 11.98 -2.45 -11.94
N TRP A 286 12.19 -3.04 -10.77
CA TRP A 286 11.29 -2.97 -9.63
C TRP A 286 11.94 -2.15 -8.51
N LEU A 287 11.18 -1.21 -7.96
CA LEU A 287 11.57 -0.45 -6.78
C LEU A 287 10.38 -0.39 -5.82
N GLY A 288 10.56 -0.87 -4.60
CA GLY A 288 9.42 -1.03 -3.73
C GLY A 288 9.74 -1.30 -2.28
N LEU A 289 8.67 -1.50 -1.53
CA LEU A 289 8.67 -2.14 -0.24
C LEU A 289 8.32 -3.61 -0.48
N TYR A 290 9.16 -4.52 -0.02
CA TYR A 290 9.02 -5.96 -0.24
C TYR A 290 9.13 -6.70 1.10
N GLU A 291 8.14 -7.53 1.40
CA GLU A 291 8.20 -8.51 2.48
C GLU A 291 8.34 -9.91 1.89
N ASP A 292 7.42 -10.27 1.00
CA ASP A 292 7.39 -11.52 0.25
C ASP A 292 6.57 -11.38 -1.05
N SER A 293 6.43 -12.47 -1.82
CA SER A 293 5.74 -12.48 -3.12
C SER A 293 4.23 -12.22 -3.05
N THR A 294 3.65 -12.32 -1.85
CA THR A 294 2.24 -12.07 -1.54
C THR A 294 2.02 -10.72 -0.86
N ASN A 295 3.08 -10.09 -0.36
CA ASN A 295 3.02 -8.85 0.40
C ASN A 295 4.12 -7.86 -0.01
N PHE A 296 3.81 -6.99 -0.97
CA PHE A 296 4.74 -5.95 -1.43
C PHE A 296 4.01 -4.74 -2.04
N LEU A 297 4.70 -3.62 -2.13
CA LEU A 297 4.26 -2.43 -2.87
C LEU A 297 5.42 -1.90 -3.71
N ALA A 298 5.27 -1.85 -5.03
CA ALA A 298 6.36 -1.46 -5.91
C ALA A 298 5.92 -0.59 -7.09
N GLY A 299 6.75 0.39 -7.42
CA GLY A 299 6.79 1.02 -8.73
C GLY A 299 7.61 0.15 -9.67
N THR A 300 7.18 0.02 -10.92
CA THR A 300 7.92 -0.75 -11.92
C THR A 300 8.04 -0.02 -13.25
N LEU A 301 9.25 -0.03 -13.80
CA LEU A 301 9.54 0.44 -15.15
C LEU A 301 9.77 -0.78 -16.04
N HIS A 302 8.82 -1.09 -16.91
CA HIS A 302 8.86 -2.30 -17.73
C HIS A 302 8.97 -1.99 -19.21
N VAL A 303 9.78 -2.79 -19.90
CA VAL A 303 9.77 -2.89 -21.36
C VAL A 303 8.89 -4.08 -21.75
N TYR A 304 7.91 -3.84 -22.61
CA TYR A 304 7.06 -4.87 -23.18
C TYR A 304 7.20 -4.89 -24.69
N THR A 305 7.14 -6.07 -25.31
CA THR A 305 7.03 -6.20 -26.76
C THR A 305 5.61 -6.51 -27.20
N SER A 306 5.13 -5.78 -28.21
CA SER A 306 3.89 -6.07 -28.95
C SER A 306 4.18 -6.29 -30.44
N GLY A 307 3.13 -6.44 -31.26
CA GLY A 307 3.25 -6.52 -32.72
C GLY A 307 3.91 -5.30 -33.38
N CYS A 308 3.99 -4.15 -32.69
CA CYS A 308 4.64 -2.93 -33.19
C CYS A 308 6.06 -2.73 -32.60
N GLY A 309 6.62 -3.73 -31.91
CA GLY A 309 7.93 -3.66 -31.26
C GLY A 309 7.87 -3.34 -29.76
N PRO A 310 9.04 -3.08 -29.14
CA PRO A 310 9.15 -2.85 -27.70
C PRO A 310 8.59 -1.48 -27.29
N TYR A 311 7.99 -1.37 -26.12
CA TYR A 311 7.43 -0.13 -25.60
C TYR A 311 7.57 -0.06 -24.08
N LEU A 312 7.63 1.17 -23.57
CA LEU A 312 7.89 1.42 -22.15
C LEU A 312 6.59 1.63 -21.39
N THR A 313 6.55 1.14 -20.16
CA THR A 313 5.39 1.24 -19.28
C THR A 313 5.83 1.57 -17.87
N LEU A 314 5.03 2.36 -17.17
CA LEU A 314 5.20 2.64 -15.76
C LEU A 314 4.01 2.03 -15.02
N ARG A 315 4.28 1.32 -13.93
CA ARG A 315 3.26 0.64 -13.13
C ARG A 315 3.47 0.95 -11.65
N ILE A 316 2.38 0.93 -10.90
CA ILE A 316 2.39 0.81 -9.44
C ILE A 316 1.56 -0.44 -9.08
N VAL A 317 2.10 -1.27 -8.21
CA VAL A 317 1.47 -2.51 -7.74
C VAL A 317 1.47 -2.50 -6.22
N ASN A 318 0.30 -2.67 -5.62
CA ASN A 318 0.14 -2.98 -4.21
C ASN A 318 -0.48 -4.37 -4.10
N ARG A 319 0.32 -5.34 -3.64
CA ARG A 319 -0.13 -6.70 -3.33
C ARG A 319 -0.05 -6.90 -1.81
N GLN A 320 -1.13 -7.36 -1.20
CA GLN A 320 -1.18 -7.57 0.24
C GLN A 320 -1.92 -8.84 0.61
N HIS A 321 -1.39 -9.53 1.61
CA HIS A 321 -2.12 -10.59 2.28
C HIS A 321 -3.24 -9.97 3.13
N VAL A 322 -4.45 -10.52 3.02
CA VAL A 322 -5.59 -10.10 3.83
C VAL A 322 -6.11 -11.31 4.58
N ALA A 323 -6.21 -11.19 5.91
CA ALA A 323 -6.70 -12.27 6.76
C ALA A 323 -8.06 -12.79 6.28
N GLY A 324 -8.14 -14.10 6.04
CA GLY A 324 -9.37 -14.76 5.56
C GLY A 324 -9.57 -14.71 4.04
N ALA A 325 -8.68 -14.09 3.26
CA ALA A 325 -8.65 -14.23 1.80
C ALA A 325 -7.73 -15.39 1.40
N GLU A 326 -8.18 -16.22 0.45
CA GLU A 326 -7.37 -17.33 -0.10
C GLU A 326 -6.23 -16.81 -0.98
N GLU A 327 -6.47 -15.71 -1.72
CA GLU A 327 -5.47 -15.07 -2.56
C GLU A 327 -5.15 -13.65 -2.09
N PRO A 328 -3.91 -13.17 -2.31
CA PRO A 328 -3.54 -11.79 -1.97
C PRO A 328 -4.36 -10.77 -2.77
N LEU A 329 -4.81 -9.71 -2.10
CA LEU A 329 -5.48 -8.61 -2.76
C LEU A 329 -4.45 -7.80 -3.56
N THR A 330 -4.73 -7.58 -4.84
CA THR A 330 -3.86 -6.77 -5.71
C THR A 330 -4.62 -5.53 -6.19
N SER A 331 -4.04 -4.35 -5.96
CA SER A 331 -4.43 -3.09 -6.59
C SER A 331 -3.27 -2.60 -7.46
N GLU A 332 -3.56 -2.27 -8.71
CA GLU A 332 -2.52 -1.90 -9.65
C GLU A 332 -3.00 -0.86 -10.66
N PHE A 333 -2.09 0.02 -11.05
CA PHE A 333 -2.29 0.91 -12.19
C PHE A 333 -1.12 0.77 -13.13
N TYR A 334 -1.45 0.80 -14.42
CA TYR A 334 -0.54 0.60 -15.51
C TYR A 334 -0.74 1.72 -16.51
N ASP A 335 0.34 2.39 -16.88
CA ASP A 335 0.36 3.47 -17.85
C ASP A 335 1.35 3.12 -18.96
N ASN A 336 0.82 2.95 -20.18
CA ASN A 336 1.65 2.76 -21.37
C ASN A 336 2.22 4.12 -21.77
N LEU A 337 3.54 4.25 -21.79
CA LEU A 337 4.18 5.54 -22.05
C LEU A 337 4.20 5.90 -23.54
N PHE A 338 4.08 4.90 -24.41
CA PHE A 338 4.29 5.00 -25.86
C PHE A 338 2.99 4.91 -26.69
N ASP A 339 1.90 4.37 -26.12
CA ASP A 339 0.60 4.24 -26.78
C ASP A 339 -0.49 4.98 -26.03
N LYS A 340 -1.00 6.06 -26.62
CA LYS A 340 -1.88 7.03 -25.95
C LYS A 340 -1.30 7.48 -24.60
N GLY A 341 0.02 7.46 -24.51
CA GLY A 341 0.78 7.72 -23.32
C GLY A 341 1.26 9.17 -23.27
N PRO A 342 1.82 9.57 -22.12
CA PRO A 342 2.37 10.91 -21.95
C PRO A 342 3.62 11.18 -22.80
N LEU A 343 4.36 10.16 -23.26
CA LEU A 343 5.56 10.37 -24.08
C LEU A 343 5.26 10.34 -25.58
N LEU A 344 4.46 9.36 -26.02
CA LEU A 344 4.03 9.23 -27.41
C LEU A 344 2.53 8.90 -27.47
N SER A 345 1.84 9.53 -28.42
CA SER A 345 0.42 9.30 -28.66
C SER A 345 0.12 7.98 -29.36
N SER A 346 1.08 7.43 -30.11
CA SER A 346 1.03 6.10 -30.74
C SER A 346 2.43 5.70 -31.20
N TYR A 347 2.85 4.45 -30.98
CA TYR A 347 4.18 3.96 -31.37
C TYR A 347 4.18 3.04 -32.60
N CYS A 348 3.01 2.67 -33.11
CA CYS A 348 2.89 1.80 -34.29
C CYS A 348 3.16 2.52 -35.61
N ASN A 349 3.11 3.86 -35.64
CA ASN A 349 3.44 4.63 -36.85
C ASN A 349 4.96 4.70 -37.02
N ALA A 350 5.46 4.51 -38.24
CA ALA A 350 6.90 4.33 -38.51
C ALA A 350 7.81 5.45 -37.94
N GLY A 351 7.33 6.70 -37.92
CA GLY A 351 8.06 7.83 -37.30
C GLY A 351 8.20 7.68 -35.77
N ASN A 352 7.10 7.34 -35.11
CA ASN A 352 7.06 7.20 -33.65
C ASN A 352 7.73 5.91 -33.16
N ARG A 353 7.78 4.86 -33.99
CA ARG A 353 8.58 3.65 -33.70
C ARG A 353 10.06 3.98 -33.52
N LYS A 354 10.65 4.73 -34.46
CA LYS A 354 12.05 5.16 -34.38
C LYS A 354 12.32 6.01 -33.13
N ILE A 355 11.36 6.85 -32.75
CA ILE A 355 11.45 7.66 -31.52
C ILE A 355 11.39 6.75 -30.29
N GLY A 356 10.46 5.80 -30.25
CA GLY A 356 10.37 4.81 -29.18
C GLY A 356 11.65 3.98 -29.03
N ASP A 357 12.25 3.55 -30.14
CA ASP A 357 13.54 2.85 -30.15
C ASP A 357 14.67 3.75 -29.60
N ALA A 358 14.70 5.02 -29.99
CA ALA A 358 15.68 5.97 -29.47
C ALA A 358 15.49 6.22 -27.96
N ILE A 359 14.25 6.30 -27.46
CA ILE A 359 13.98 6.41 -26.01
C ILE A 359 14.47 5.16 -25.28
N LEU A 360 14.21 3.96 -25.81
CA LEU A 360 14.71 2.72 -25.20
C LEU A 360 16.24 2.62 -25.23
N GLN A 361 16.89 3.10 -26.28
CA GLN A 361 18.35 3.20 -26.35
C GLN A 361 18.90 4.15 -25.29
N ARG A 362 18.22 5.29 -25.03
CA ARG A 362 18.61 6.26 -24.00
C ARG A 362 18.59 5.66 -22.59
N LEU A 363 17.74 4.68 -22.30
CA LEU A 363 17.78 3.98 -21.01
C LEU A 363 19.14 3.34 -20.73
N ASN A 364 19.89 2.93 -21.77
CA ASN A 364 21.22 2.34 -21.63
C ASN A 364 22.36 3.39 -21.72
N GLU A 365 22.09 4.56 -22.30
CA GLU A 365 23.11 5.60 -22.52
C GLU A 365 23.12 6.69 -21.44
N THR A 366 21.93 7.11 -21.00
CA THR A 366 21.73 8.23 -20.07
C THR A 366 20.92 7.83 -18.83
N GLY A 367 20.30 6.64 -18.85
CA GLY A 367 19.68 6.04 -17.68
C GLY A 367 18.25 6.46 -17.40
N PHE A 368 17.77 6.03 -16.23
CA PHE A 368 16.48 6.36 -15.67
C PHE A 368 16.63 6.76 -14.19
N SER A 369 15.62 7.44 -13.67
CA SER A 369 15.40 7.60 -12.24
C SER A 369 13.99 7.14 -11.91
N LEU A 370 13.86 6.02 -11.18
CA LEU A 370 12.57 5.51 -10.72
C LEU A 370 12.41 5.88 -9.25
N THR A 371 11.30 6.53 -8.91
CA THR A 371 10.99 6.93 -7.54
C THR A 371 9.68 6.29 -7.10
N LEU A 372 9.67 5.64 -5.93
CA LEU A 372 8.47 5.30 -5.20
C LEU A 372 8.26 6.33 -4.08
N SER A 373 7.11 7.01 -4.12
CA SER A 373 6.75 8.04 -3.16
C SER A 373 5.61 7.57 -2.26
N ARG A 374 5.67 7.93 -0.98
CA ARG A 374 4.59 7.78 -0.01
C ARG A 374 4.13 9.15 0.49
N ARG A 375 2.82 9.39 0.48
CA ARG A 375 2.13 10.56 1.05
C ARG A 375 0.93 10.08 1.87
N GLY A 376 1.07 10.04 3.18
CA GLY A 376 0.14 9.39 4.10
C GLY A 376 0.00 7.89 3.78
N PHE A 377 -1.18 7.48 3.32
CA PHE A 377 -1.45 6.12 2.84
C PHE A 377 -1.32 5.95 1.33
N LEU A 378 -1.15 7.04 0.59
CA LEU A 378 -1.08 7.03 -0.85
C LEU A 378 0.35 6.78 -1.30
N HIS A 379 0.49 5.90 -2.28
CA HIS A 379 1.75 5.57 -2.91
C HIS A 379 1.63 5.73 -4.41
N PHE A 380 2.67 6.26 -5.04
CA PHE A 380 2.75 6.39 -6.50
C PHE A 380 4.19 6.26 -6.95
N ALA A 381 4.38 5.86 -8.20
CA ALA A 381 5.68 5.78 -8.83
C ALA A 381 5.86 6.93 -9.80
N THR A 382 7.06 7.48 -9.85
CA THR A 382 7.46 8.49 -10.83
C THR A 382 8.71 7.99 -11.54
N VAL A 383 8.76 8.13 -12.86
CA VAL A 383 9.98 7.90 -13.64
C VAL A 383 10.45 9.21 -14.27
N GLU A 384 11.72 9.51 -14.13
CA GLU A 384 12.40 10.53 -14.91
C GLU A 384 13.26 9.89 -16.00
N LEU A 385 13.13 10.41 -17.21
CA LEU A 385 13.80 9.90 -18.41
C LEU A 385 14.39 11.08 -19.20
N ASP A 386 15.51 10.88 -19.87
CA ASP A 386 16.04 11.85 -20.84
C ASP A 386 15.57 11.47 -22.25
N LEU A 387 14.73 12.33 -22.85
CA LEU A 387 14.18 12.08 -24.17
C LEU A 387 15.07 12.68 -25.27
N PRO A 388 15.21 12.01 -26.43
CA PRO A 388 15.73 12.65 -27.62
C PRO A 388 14.79 13.76 -28.10
N ALA A 389 15.30 14.72 -28.87
CA ALA A 389 14.44 15.68 -29.58
C ALA A 389 13.66 14.96 -30.71
N PHE A 390 12.38 15.29 -30.88
CA PHE A 390 11.55 14.76 -31.97
C PHE A 390 10.32 15.61 -32.26
N GLY A 391 10.00 15.82 -33.55
CA GLY A 391 8.89 16.69 -33.94
C GLY A 391 9.02 18.08 -33.32
N ASP A 392 8.00 18.51 -32.59
CA ASP A 392 7.99 19.77 -31.82
C ASP A 392 8.51 19.61 -30.38
N ASN A 393 8.87 18.39 -29.96
CA ASN A 393 9.45 18.13 -28.64
C ASN A 393 10.97 18.41 -28.69
N PRO A 394 11.49 19.38 -27.92
CA PRO A 394 12.91 19.71 -27.91
C PRO A 394 13.80 18.62 -27.27
N GLY A 395 13.22 17.58 -26.68
CA GLY A 395 13.92 16.57 -25.90
C GLY A 395 14.24 17.07 -24.49
N GLY A 396 15.08 16.31 -23.79
CA GLY A 396 15.50 16.59 -22.42
C GLY A 396 14.73 15.78 -21.38
N ARG A 397 14.92 16.15 -20.11
CA ARG A 397 14.36 15.41 -18.98
C ARG A 397 12.85 15.58 -18.89
N VAL A 398 12.14 14.46 -18.85
CA VAL A 398 10.70 14.38 -18.60
C VAL A 398 10.43 13.55 -17.36
N SER A 399 9.33 13.86 -16.68
CA SER A 399 8.85 13.12 -15.52
C SER A 399 7.43 12.62 -15.79
N VAL A 400 7.18 11.34 -15.49
CA VAL A 400 5.86 10.73 -15.61
C VAL A 400 5.51 10.05 -14.29
N THR A 401 4.30 10.30 -13.79
CA THR A 401 3.82 9.77 -12.51
C THR A 401 2.62 8.86 -12.72
N THR A 402 2.57 7.74 -12.00
CA THR A 402 1.42 6.83 -12.00
C THR A 402 0.25 7.43 -11.23
N ARG A 403 -0.92 6.78 -11.35
CA ARG A 403 -1.98 6.93 -10.36
C ARG A 403 -1.56 6.42 -8.98
N ASN A 404 -2.29 6.83 -7.95
CA ASN A 404 -2.02 6.46 -6.56
C ASN A 404 -2.68 5.13 -6.21
N VAL A 405 -1.97 4.28 -5.47
CA VAL A 405 -2.55 3.16 -4.71
C VAL A 405 -2.56 3.50 -3.22
N ALA A 406 -3.53 2.97 -2.47
CA ALA A 406 -3.59 3.16 -1.03
C ALA A 406 -3.08 1.91 -0.30
N ARG A 407 -2.33 2.11 0.80
CA ARG A 407 -1.90 1.05 1.70
C ARG A 407 -1.76 1.56 3.13
N THR A 408 -2.21 0.76 4.10
CA THR A 408 -2.22 1.12 5.52
C THR A 408 -1.41 0.21 6.42
N THR A 409 -1.12 -0.99 5.96
CA THR A 409 -0.18 -1.91 6.59
C THR A 409 1.21 -1.64 6.05
N ALA A 410 2.23 -2.02 6.81
CA ALA A 410 3.59 -2.05 6.29
C ALA A 410 3.65 -2.93 5.03
N ALA A 411 4.53 -2.57 4.10
CA ALA A 411 4.76 -3.30 2.86
C ALA A 411 6.09 -4.03 2.84
N GLY A 412 6.66 -4.27 4.02
CA GLY A 412 8.01 -4.80 4.17
C GLY A 412 9.08 -3.72 4.09
N ARG A 413 10.24 -4.12 3.58
CA ARG A 413 11.47 -3.33 3.57
C ARG A 413 11.75 -2.73 2.20
N PRO A 414 12.41 -1.56 2.12
CA PRO A 414 12.95 -1.03 0.88
C PRO A 414 13.69 -2.12 0.09
N ALA A 415 13.38 -2.26 -1.18
CA ALA A 415 13.97 -3.27 -2.04
C ALA A 415 13.94 -2.86 -3.51
N PHE A 416 14.88 -3.39 -4.28
CA PHE A 416 14.88 -3.29 -5.73
C PHE A 416 15.37 -4.58 -6.40
N MET A 417 15.05 -4.74 -7.68
CA MET A 417 15.60 -5.79 -8.55
C MET A 417 15.48 -5.41 -10.03
N LEU A 418 16.31 -6.01 -10.86
CA LEU A 418 16.02 -6.29 -12.26
C LEU A 418 15.27 -7.61 -12.35
N GLY A 419 14.08 -7.57 -12.94
CA GLY A 419 13.29 -8.73 -13.28
C GLY A 419 13.14 -8.93 -14.78
N GLN A 420 12.60 -10.08 -15.16
CA GLN A 420 12.36 -10.45 -16.55
C GLN A 420 11.07 -11.27 -16.69
N LEU A 421 10.15 -10.85 -17.55
CA LEU A 421 8.86 -11.54 -17.72
C LEU A 421 9.00 -12.85 -18.50
N GLN A 422 8.15 -13.85 -18.20
CA GLN A 422 8.18 -15.21 -18.76
C GLN A 422 8.37 -15.31 -20.29
N ARG A 423 7.88 -14.33 -21.06
CA ARG A 423 8.00 -14.30 -22.53
C ARG A 423 9.38 -13.89 -23.06
N ALA A 424 10.37 -13.67 -22.21
CA ALA A 424 11.75 -13.41 -22.63
C ALA A 424 12.46 -14.68 -23.14
N GLY A 425 11.98 -15.87 -22.75
CA GLY A 425 12.62 -17.13 -23.10
C GLY A 425 14.04 -17.21 -22.55
N ASN A 426 15.00 -17.58 -23.39
CA ASN A 426 16.43 -17.65 -23.04
C ASN A 426 17.16 -16.30 -23.21
N GLY A 427 16.41 -15.21 -23.31
CA GLY A 427 16.98 -13.87 -23.41
C GLY A 427 17.66 -13.45 -22.11
N GLU A 428 18.69 -12.63 -22.24
CA GLU A 428 19.40 -12.03 -21.11
C GLU A 428 19.07 -10.55 -21.06
N SER A 429 18.71 -10.08 -19.87
CA SER A 429 18.43 -8.69 -19.55
C SER A 429 19.50 -8.17 -18.60
N VAL A 430 19.96 -6.94 -18.81
CA VAL A 430 21.06 -6.34 -18.01
C VAL A 430 20.64 -4.96 -17.52
N ALA A 431 20.94 -4.68 -16.26
CA ALA A 431 20.80 -3.36 -15.66
C ALA A 431 22.03 -3.03 -14.80
N GLN A 432 22.30 -1.73 -14.68
CA GLN A 432 23.34 -1.18 -13.80
C GLN A 432 22.64 -0.22 -12.86
N PHE A 433 22.71 -0.44 -11.55
CA PHE A 433 22.15 0.47 -10.57
C PHE A 433 23.30 1.24 -9.91
N ASP A 434 23.31 2.55 -10.06
CA ASP A 434 24.43 3.40 -9.62
C ASP A 434 24.14 4.11 -8.30
N ARG A 435 22.87 4.29 -7.94
CA ARG A 435 22.52 4.96 -6.69
C ARG A 435 21.13 4.58 -6.23
N PHE A 436 21.03 4.37 -4.93
CA PHE A 436 19.78 4.22 -4.20
C PHE A 436 19.71 5.30 -3.12
N SER A 437 18.53 5.89 -2.93
CA SER A 437 18.34 6.89 -1.88
C SER A 437 16.93 6.85 -1.31
N ILE A 438 16.81 7.27 -0.05
CA ILE A 438 15.53 7.52 0.60
C ILE A 438 15.63 8.87 1.30
N SER A 439 14.70 9.78 1.01
CA SER A 439 14.64 11.10 1.62
C SER A 439 13.23 11.44 2.09
N ALA A 440 13.13 12.39 3.02
CA ALA A 440 11.86 13.06 3.27
C ALA A 440 11.42 13.82 2.00
N PRO A 441 10.10 14.02 1.77
CA PRO A 441 9.62 14.81 0.65
C PRO A 441 10.20 16.22 0.64
N VAL A 442 10.56 16.71 -0.54
CA VAL A 442 10.90 18.13 -0.72
C VAL A 442 9.57 18.89 -0.75
N ASN A 443 9.34 19.73 0.27
CA ASN A 443 8.15 20.59 0.38
C ASN A 443 8.17 21.76 -0.59
#